data_AF-A0A1V5QE00-F1
#
_entry.id   AF-A0A1V5QE00-F1
#
_cell.length_a   1.000
_cell.length_b   1.000
_cell.length_c   1.000
_cell.angle_alpha   90.00
_cell.angle_beta   90.00
_cell.angle_gamma   90.00
#
_symmetry.space_group_name_H-M   'P 1'
#
loop_
_entity.id
_entity.type
_entity.pdbx_description
1 polymer ?
#
loop_
_entity_poly.entity_id
_entity_poly.type
_entity_poly.pdbx_seq_one_letter_code
_entity_poly.pdbx_strand_id
1 'polypeptide(L)'
;MLRKGEPVFSVEAKTALMSGKKLRRAKVTLARGKESWQCTLDAQDFAFRSLKLPDSEALDPVGRFQERMRHLDTFAGAFFGLYERFLDERADAKRWATTLKEVHKWLADRGARK
;
A
#
# COMPACT_ATOMS: atom_id res chain seq x y z
N MET A 1 -2.87 13.63 -12.91
CA MET A 1 -3.11 12.34 -12.21
C MET A 1 -2.28 11.30 -12.94
N LEU A 2 -1.32 10.64 -12.27
CA LEU A 2 -0.50 9.61 -12.90
C LEU A 2 -1.40 8.46 -13.38
N ARG A 3 -1.41 8.17 -14.69
CA ARG A 3 -2.22 7.12 -15.30
C ARG A 3 -1.28 6.09 -15.94
N LYS A 4 -1.31 4.85 -15.40
CA LYS A 4 -0.52 3.67 -15.80
C LYS A 4 1.00 3.77 -15.54
N GLY A 5 1.62 2.62 -15.24
CA GLY A 5 3.01 2.49 -14.81
C GLY A 5 3.15 2.18 -13.30
N GLU A 6 4.32 1.72 -12.87
CA GLU A 6 4.67 1.65 -11.45
C GLU A 6 5.10 3.05 -11.00
N PRO A 7 4.26 3.81 -10.26
CA PRO A 7 4.60 5.15 -9.81
C PRO A 7 5.81 5.17 -8.87
N VAL A 8 6.26 3.97 -8.45
CA VAL A 8 7.52 3.74 -7.74
C VAL A 8 8.73 4.24 -8.53
N PHE A 9 8.64 4.32 -9.87
CA PHE A 9 9.75 4.67 -10.76
C PHE A 9 9.45 5.86 -11.69
N SER A 10 8.34 6.58 -11.48
CA SER A 10 8.00 7.73 -12.33
C SER A 10 8.75 9.00 -11.94
N VAL A 11 9.39 9.64 -12.92
CA VAL A 11 10.01 10.98 -12.77
C VAL A 11 8.96 12.02 -12.36
N GLU A 12 7.75 11.92 -12.87
CA GLU A 12 6.65 12.84 -12.53
C GLU A 12 6.21 12.65 -11.07
N ALA A 13 6.20 11.41 -10.57
CA ALA A 13 5.93 11.13 -9.17
C ALA A 13 7.03 11.68 -8.26
N LYS A 14 8.30 11.57 -8.67
CA LYS A 14 9.44 12.19 -7.97
C LYS A 14 9.28 13.72 -7.92
N THR A 15 9.08 14.38 -9.06
CA THR A 15 8.92 15.84 -9.14
C THR A 15 7.72 16.34 -8.32
N ALA A 16 6.60 15.61 -8.34
CA ALA A 16 5.44 15.94 -7.52
C ALA A 16 5.77 15.90 -6.01
N LEU A 17 6.46 14.85 -5.54
CA LEU A 17 6.84 14.73 -4.13
C LEU A 17 7.87 15.82 -3.74
N MET A 18 8.86 16.09 -4.59
CA MET A 18 9.87 17.13 -4.37
C MET A 18 9.28 18.55 -4.35
N SER A 19 8.17 18.79 -5.05
CA SER A 19 7.43 20.06 -5.02
C SER A 19 6.45 20.17 -3.83
N GLY A 20 6.51 19.24 -2.87
CA GLY A 20 5.69 19.26 -1.66
C GLY A 20 4.29 18.66 -1.81
N LYS A 21 3.95 18.09 -2.97
CA LYS A 21 2.65 17.40 -3.13
C LYS A 21 2.67 16.11 -2.30
N LYS A 22 1.58 15.85 -1.59
CA LYS A 22 1.40 14.64 -0.78
C LYS A 22 0.60 13.59 -1.55
N LEU A 23 0.86 12.32 -1.25
CA LEU A 23 0.09 11.21 -1.78
C LEU A 23 -1.33 11.23 -1.21
N ARG A 24 -2.33 11.40 -2.08
CA ARG A 24 -3.75 11.42 -1.68
C ARG A 24 -4.42 10.07 -1.81
N ARG A 25 -4.17 9.37 -2.92
CA ARG A 25 -4.75 8.07 -3.24
C ARG A 25 -3.71 7.18 -3.88
N ALA A 26 -3.69 5.91 -3.48
CA ALA A 26 -2.77 4.92 -4.04
C ALA A 26 -3.48 3.59 -4.22
N LYS A 27 -3.22 2.94 -5.36
CA LYS A 27 -3.59 1.55 -5.57
C LYS A 27 -2.53 0.68 -4.89
N VAL A 28 -2.96 -0.12 -3.92
CA VAL A 28 -2.09 -0.98 -3.11
C VAL A 28 -2.42 -2.43 -3.43
N THR A 29 -1.36 -3.24 -3.58
CA THR A 29 -1.46 -4.70 -3.67
C THR A 29 -0.77 -5.29 -2.45
N LEU A 30 -1.49 -6.14 -1.71
CA LEU A 30 -0.92 -6.99 -0.66
C LEU A 30 -0.86 -8.41 -1.21
N ALA A 31 0.28 -9.08 -1.07
CA ALA A 31 0.47 -10.43 -1.58
C ALA A 31 0.98 -11.35 -0.46
N ARG A 32 0.41 -12.55 -0.37
CA ARG A 32 0.80 -13.61 0.56
C ARG A 32 0.80 -14.95 -0.16
N GLY A 33 1.98 -15.46 -0.52
CA GLY A 33 2.09 -16.66 -1.33
C GLY A 33 1.38 -16.48 -2.68
N LYS A 34 0.36 -17.29 -2.95
CA LYS A 34 -0.48 -17.21 -4.16
C LYS A 34 -1.68 -16.28 -4.02
N GLU A 35 -2.01 -15.85 -2.80
CA GLU A 35 -3.13 -14.94 -2.54
C GLU A 35 -2.69 -13.48 -2.78
N SER A 36 -3.52 -12.69 -3.46
CA SER A 36 -3.30 -11.25 -3.59
C SER A 36 -4.59 -10.46 -3.38
N TRP A 37 -4.46 -9.36 -2.64
CA TRP A 37 -5.52 -8.39 -2.43
C TRP A 37 -5.14 -7.09 -3.11
N GLN A 38 -6.13 -6.40 -3.66
CA GLN A 38 -5.89 -5.12 -4.31
C GLN A 38 -6.97 -4.13 -3.94
N CYS A 39 -6.58 -2.95 -3.49
CA CYS A 39 -7.51 -1.88 -3.17
C CYS A 39 -6.95 -0.52 -3.57
N THR A 40 -7.77 0.51 -3.51
CA THR A 40 -7.30 1.89 -3.47
C THR A 40 -7.40 2.40 -2.04
N LEU A 41 -6.26 2.80 -1.44
CA LEU A 41 -6.23 3.50 -0.17
C LEU A 41 -6.42 5.00 -0.43
N ASP A 42 -7.40 5.60 0.24
CA ASP A 42 -7.72 7.02 0.18
C ASP A 42 -7.32 7.70 1.49
N ALA A 43 -6.31 8.57 1.44
CA ALA A 43 -5.82 9.27 2.61
C ALA A 43 -6.76 10.39 3.09
N GLN A 44 -7.82 10.74 2.35
CA GLN A 44 -8.84 11.68 2.83
C GLN A 44 -9.61 11.13 4.01
N ASP A 45 -10.21 9.98 3.76
CA ASP A 45 -11.17 9.35 4.66
C ASP A 45 -10.53 8.15 5.37
N PHE A 46 -9.25 7.91 5.09
CA PHE A 46 -8.51 6.71 5.50
C PHE A 46 -9.27 5.42 5.15
N ALA A 47 -9.81 5.38 3.93
CA ALA A 47 -10.76 4.35 3.49
C ALA A 47 -10.18 3.45 2.39
N PHE A 48 -10.60 2.19 2.37
CA PHE A 48 -10.35 1.26 1.29
C PHE A 48 -11.48 1.33 0.25
N ARG A 49 -11.12 1.55 -1.01
CA ARG A 49 -12.05 1.54 -2.14
C ARG A 49 -11.76 0.36 -3.05
N SER A 50 -12.81 -0.27 -3.55
CA SER A 50 -12.75 -1.35 -4.55
C SER A 50 -11.81 -2.51 -4.15
N LEU A 51 -11.91 -2.97 -2.90
CA LEU A 51 -11.13 -4.10 -2.42
C LEU A 51 -11.48 -5.37 -3.22
N LYS A 52 -10.51 -5.84 -4.00
CA LYS A 52 -10.51 -7.14 -4.65
C LYS A 52 -9.87 -8.16 -3.72
N LEU A 53 -10.58 -9.26 -3.54
CA LEU A 53 -10.12 -10.41 -2.76
C LEU A 53 -9.51 -11.45 -3.71
N PRO A 54 -8.72 -12.40 -3.19
CA PRO A 54 -8.34 -13.59 -3.94
C PRO A 54 -9.57 -14.35 -4.45
N ASP A 55 -9.36 -15.13 -5.52
CA ASP A 55 -10.42 -15.96 -6.08
C ASP A 55 -10.80 -17.09 -5.11
N SER A 56 -12.09 -17.42 -5.09
CA SER A 56 -12.67 -18.46 -4.25
C SER A 56 -12.65 -19.80 -4.99
N GLU A 57 -12.19 -20.86 -4.33
CA GLU A 57 -12.21 -22.23 -4.88
C GLU A 57 -13.53 -22.95 -4.54
N ALA A 58 -14.31 -22.41 -3.59
CA ALA A 58 -15.59 -22.98 -3.19
C ALA A 58 -16.64 -22.97 -4.32
N LEU A 59 -17.31 -24.11 -4.48
CA LEU A 59 -18.36 -24.31 -5.49
C LEU A 59 -19.74 -23.90 -4.99
N ASP A 60 -20.00 -24.04 -3.68
CA ASP A 60 -21.29 -23.72 -3.09
C ASP A 60 -21.36 -22.27 -2.56
N PRO A 61 -22.57 -21.68 -2.44
CA PRO A 61 -22.72 -20.30 -1.98
C PRO A 61 -22.24 -20.03 -0.55
N VAL A 62 -22.33 -21.02 0.35
CA VAL A 62 -21.95 -20.86 1.76
C VAL A 62 -20.43 -20.84 1.89
N GLY A 63 -19.74 -21.77 1.22
CA GLY A 63 -18.28 -21.80 1.15
C GLY A 63 -17.70 -20.51 0.57
N ARG A 64 -18.26 -20.00 -0.53
CA ARG A 64 -17.84 -18.71 -1.11
C ARG A 64 -17.97 -17.54 -0.14
N PHE A 65 -19.05 -17.51 0.63
CA PHE A 65 -19.24 -16.49 1.65
C PHE A 65 -18.22 -16.62 2.78
N GLN A 66 -17.97 -17.82 3.28
CA GLN A 66 -16.99 -18.08 4.33
C GLN A 66 -15.57 -17.70 3.89
N GLU A 67 -15.16 -18.08 2.68
CA GLU A 67 -13.87 -17.70 2.10
C GLU A 67 -13.74 -16.18 1.96
N ARG A 68 -14.80 -15.51 1.49
CA ARG A 68 -14.84 -14.05 1.43
C ARG A 68 -14.61 -13.41 2.80
N MET A 69 -15.28 -13.89 3.85
CA MET A 69 -15.12 -13.38 5.22
C MET A 69 -13.69 -13.61 5.72
N ARG A 70 -13.11 -14.79 5.49
CA ARG A 70 -11.71 -15.11 5.83
C ARG A 70 -10.73 -14.18 5.11
N HIS A 71 -10.95 -13.89 3.82
CA HIS A 71 -10.10 -12.99 3.05
C HIS A 71 -10.18 -11.54 3.53
N LEU A 72 -11.35 -11.09 3.98
CA LEU A 72 -11.52 -9.76 4.57
C LEU A 72 -10.78 -9.65 5.91
N ASP A 73 -10.95 -10.64 6.78
CA ASP A 73 -10.26 -10.70 8.07
C ASP A 73 -8.73 -10.75 7.89
N THR A 74 -8.25 -11.60 6.98
CA THR A 74 -6.84 -11.68 6.61
C THR A 74 -6.30 -10.34 6.11
N PHE A 75 -7.03 -9.65 5.23
CA PHE A 75 -6.62 -8.36 4.71
C PHE A 75 -6.53 -7.30 5.81
N ALA A 76 -7.55 -7.23 6.67
CA ALA A 76 -7.59 -6.30 7.80
C ALA A 76 -6.41 -6.54 8.74
N GLY A 77 -6.18 -7.79 9.16
CA GLY A 77 -5.06 -8.15 10.02
C GLY A 77 -3.70 -7.81 9.39
N ALA A 78 -3.50 -8.12 8.11
CA ALA A 78 -2.27 -7.78 7.40
C ALA A 78 -2.03 -6.27 7.31
N PHE A 79 -3.07 -5.50 6.97
CA PHE A 79 -2.96 -4.04 6.89
C PHE A 79 -2.68 -3.41 8.25
N PHE A 80 -3.43 -3.80 9.29
CA PHE A 80 -3.23 -3.25 10.63
C PHE A 80 -1.87 -3.64 11.21
N GLY A 81 -1.38 -4.85 10.97
CA GLY A 81 -0.02 -5.22 11.39
C GLY A 81 1.06 -4.39 10.70
N LEU A 82 0.91 -4.07 9.41
CA LEU A 82 1.81 -3.14 8.72
C LEU A 82 1.70 -1.72 9.26
N TYR A 83 0.49 -1.29 9.61
CA TYR A 83 0.25 0.03 10.16
C TYR A 83 0.82 0.17 11.58
N GLU A 84 0.68 -0.85 12.42
CA GLU A 84 1.30 -0.93 13.74
C GLU A 84 2.83 -0.84 13.63
N ARG A 85 3.43 -1.62 12.72
CA ARG A 85 4.88 -1.53 12.47
C ARG A 85 5.30 -0.13 12.02
N PHE A 86 4.48 0.53 11.21
CA PHE A 86 4.71 1.92 10.83
C PHE A 86 4.62 2.86 12.04
N LEU A 87 3.64 2.68 12.92
CA LEU A 87 3.48 3.50 14.13
C LEU A 87 4.68 3.33 15.07
N ASP A 88 5.18 2.11 15.27
CA ASP A 88 6.38 1.83 16.07
C ASP A 88 7.61 2.60 15.55
N GLU A 89 7.83 2.54 14.23
CA GLU A 89 8.93 3.25 13.56
C GLU A 89 8.74 4.78 13.66
N ARG A 90 7.49 5.24 13.48
CA ARG A 90 7.14 6.66 13.43
C ARG A 90 7.12 7.33 14.80
N ALA A 91 6.87 6.58 15.87
CA ALA A 91 6.85 7.07 17.25
C ALA A 91 8.27 7.21 17.84
N ASP A 92 9.23 6.40 17.38
CA ASP A 92 10.64 6.54 17.76
C ASP A 92 11.30 7.68 16.95
N ALA A 93 11.51 8.83 17.60
CA ALA A 93 12.08 10.02 16.95
C ALA A 93 13.46 9.78 16.33
N LYS A 94 14.30 8.93 16.93
CA LYS A 94 15.65 8.64 16.44
C LYS A 94 15.61 7.73 15.22
N ARG A 95 14.79 6.67 15.25
CA ARG A 95 14.57 5.81 14.08
C ARG A 95 13.95 6.61 12.96
N TRP A 96 12.88 7.35 13.23
CA TRP A 96 12.20 8.17 12.24
C TRP A 96 13.12 9.17 11.54
N ALA A 97 14.04 9.82 12.27
CA ALA A 97 15.03 10.71 11.66
C ALA A 97 15.95 9.99 10.66
N THR A 98 16.29 8.72 10.93
CA THR A 98 17.04 7.86 10.02
C THR A 98 16.18 7.43 8.82
N THR A 99 14.98 6.93 9.07
CA THR A 99 14.01 6.52 8.04
C THR A 99 13.73 7.67 7.07
N LEU A 100 13.58 8.90 7.58
CA LEU A 100 13.33 10.08 6.75
C LEU A 100 14.52 10.41 5.84
N LYS A 101 15.76 10.27 6.33
CA LYS A 101 16.96 10.41 5.51
C LYS A 101 17.00 9.36 4.39
N GLU A 102 16.65 8.12 4.70
CA GLU A 102 16.57 7.03 3.73
C GLU A 102 15.48 7.28 2.68
N VAL A 103 14.29 7.76 3.09
CA VAL A 103 13.20 8.14 2.18
C VAL A 103 13.65 9.28 1.26
N HIS A 104 14.31 10.31 1.78
CA HIS A 104 14.84 11.40 0.94
C HIS A 104 15.91 10.91 -0.03
N LYS A 105 16.82 10.05 0.43
CA LYS A 105 17.84 9.44 -0.43
C LYS A 105 17.19 8.62 -1.54
N TRP A 106 16.23 7.77 -1.21
CA TRP A 106 15.47 6.98 -2.18
C TRP A 106 14.71 7.86 -3.20
N LEU A 107 14.15 9.00 -2.77
CA LEU A 107 13.53 9.97 -3.67
C LEU A 107 14.55 10.65 -4.60
N ALA A 108 15.74 10.96 -4.10
CA ALA A 108 16.82 11.53 -4.91
C ALA A 108 17.31 10.52 -5.96
N ASP A 109 17.49 9.26 -5.57
CA ASP A 109 18.02 8.18 -6.42
C ASP A 109 17.02 7.69 -7.47
N ARG A 110 15.72 7.97 -7.29
CA ARG A 110 14.58 7.59 -8.16
C ARG A 110 14.67 8.04 -9.64
N GLY A 111 15.71 8.76 -10.04
CA GLY A 111 15.98 9.16 -11.43
C GLY A 111 17.16 8.44 -12.10
N ALA A 112 17.84 7.54 -11.39
CA ALA A 112 19.05 6.87 -11.86
C ALA A 112 18.78 5.37 -12.14
N ARG A 113 18.01 5.07 -13.19
CA ARG A 113 18.15 3.79 -13.87
C ARG A 113 18.48 4.09 -15.34
N LYS A 114 19.72 3.78 -15.72
CA LYS A 114 20.10 3.60 -17.13
C LYS A 114 19.32 2.42 -17.72
#